data_AF-A0A0G0QZ67-F1
#
_entry.id   AF-A0A0G0QZ67-F1
#
_cell.length_a   1.000
_cell.length_b   1.000
_cell.length_c   1.000
_cell.angle_alpha   90.00
_cell.angle_beta   90.00
_cell.angle_gamma   90.00
#
_symmetry.space_group_name_H-M   'P 1'
#
loop_
_entity.id
_entity.type
_entity.pdbx_description
1 polymer ?
#
loop_
_entity_poly.entity_id
_entity_poly.type
_entity_poly.pdbx_seq_one_letter_code
_entity_poly.pdbx_strand_id
1 'polypeptide(L)' 'MFQVHCIECKTEYEDKEPDDYYCSVCLPKIKEIARKIDAKLKTRPRKEVVSNLVRYDSLPKIRGFVDAKHFL' A
#
# COMPACT_ATOMS: atom_id res chain seq x y z
N MET A 1 -11.04 21.53 -23.29
CA MET A 1 -10.74 20.08 -23.33
C MET A 1 -9.27 19.98 -23.65
N PHE A 2 -8.53 19.20 -22.86
CA PHE A 2 -7.09 19.03 -23.00
C PHE A 2 -6.82 17.71 -23.72
N GLN A 3 -5.81 17.70 -24.59
CA GLN A 3 -5.24 16.46 -25.11
C GLN A 3 -4.26 15.93 -24.07
N VAL A 4 -4.57 14.78 -23.50
CA VAL A 4 -3.78 14.10 -22.46
C VAL A 4 -3.44 12.69 -22.92
N HIS A 5 -2.41 12.11 -22.33
CA HIS A 5 -1.97 10.75 -22.65
C HIS A 5 -2.43 9.76 -21.60
N CYS A 6 -2.90 8.59 -22.05
CA CYS A 6 -3.23 7.52 -21.12
C CYS A 6 -1.98 6.98 -20.42
N ILE A 7 -1.99 6.91 -19.08
CA ILE A 7 -0.86 6.37 -18.30
C ILE A 7 -0.48 4.94 -18.71
N GLU A 8 -1.48 4.10 -19.06
CA GLU A 8 -1.26 2.68 -19.35
C GLU A 8 -0.94 2.40 -20.81
N CYS A 9 -1.76 2.91 -21.73
CA CYS A 9 -1.63 2.63 -23.17
C CYS A 9 -1.02 3.76 -24.00
N LYS A 10 -0.67 4.90 -23.37
CA LYS A 10 -0.05 6.09 -23.97
C LYS A 10 -0.83 6.72 -25.13
N THR A 11 -2.08 6.32 -25.30
CA THR A 11 -2.96 6.83 -26.34
C THR A 11 -3.44 8.22 -25.96
N GLU A 12 -3.46 9.13 -26.93
CA GLU A 12 -4.01 10.47 -26.77
C GLU A 12 -5.53 10.42 -26.68
N TYR A 13 -6.11 11.15 -25.73
CA TYR A 13 -7.55 11.31 -25.61
C TYR A 13 -7.92 12.69 -25.06
N GLU A 14 -9.16 13.10 -25.27
CA GLU A 14 -9.66 14.37 -24.76
C GLU A 14 -10.21 14.20 -23.34
N ASP A 15 -9.68 15.00 -22.41
CA ASP A 15 -10.18 15.08 -21.04
C ASP A 15 -10.53 16.52 -20.65
N LYS A 16 -11.28 16.66 -19.57
CA LYS A 16 -11.64 17.94 -18.95
C LYS A 16 -10.52 18.45 -18.05
N GLU A 17 -9.68 17.56 -17.56
CA GLU A 17 -8.55 17.86 -16.68
C GLU A 17 -7.23 17.85 -17.47
N PRO A 18 -6.24 18.67 -17.08
CA PRO A 18 -4.94 18.74 -17.75
C PRO A 18 -3.98 17.61 -17.35
N ASP A 19 -4.32 16.82 -16.33
CA ASP A 19 -3.46 15.76 -15.80
C ASP A 19 -3.64 14.46 -16.60
N ASP A 20 -2.51 13.79 -16.90
CA ASP A 20 -2.52 12.47 -17.51
C ASP A 20 -3.22 11.46 -16.60
N TYR A 21 -4.25 10.78 -17.11
CA TYR A 21 -4.97 9.75 -16.38
C TYR A 21 -5.22 8.50 -17.23
N TYR A 22 -6.08 7.59 -16.76
CA TYR A 22 -6.49 6.43 -17.56
C TYR A 22 -7.60 6.82 -18.54
N CYS A 23 -7.43 6.44 -19.81
CA CYS A 23 -8.48 6.60 -20.80
C CYS A 23 -9.72 5.73 -20.48
N SER A 24 -10.85 6.01 -21.13
CA SER A 24 -12.12 5.29 -20.97
C SER A 24 -12.00 3.76 -21.14
N VAL A 25 -11.05 3.30 -21.95
CA VAL A 25 -10.79 1.87 -22.21
C VAL A 25 -9.98 1.21 -21.08
N CYS A 26 -9.04 1.93 -20.47
CA CYS A 26 -8.16 1.41 -19.41
C CYS A 26 -8.81 1.51 -18.01
N LEU A 27 -9.62 2.54 -17.77
CA LEU A 27 -10.37 2.74 -16.53
C LEU A 27 -11.07 1.48 -15.97
N PRO A 28 -11.86 0.72 -16.76
CA PRO A 28 -12.53 -0.47 -16.24
C PRO A 28 -11.55 -1.56 -15.80
N LYS A 29 -10.45 -1.77 -16.55
CA LYS A 29 -9.43 -2.79 -16.22
C LYS A 29 -8.73 -2.45 -14.91
N ILE A 30 -8.34 -1.19 -14.73
CA ILE A 30 -7.70 -0.72 -13.49
C ILE A 30 -8.66 -0.82 -12.30
N LYS A 31 -9.95 -0.50 -12.49
CA LYS A 31 -10.97 -0.69 -11.44
C LYS A 31 -11.12 -2.15 -11.02
N GLU A 32 -11.05 -3.10 -11.96
CA GLU A 32 -11.04 -4.53 -11.63
C GLU A 32 -9.79 -4.95 -10.87
N ILE A 33 -8.62 -4.45 -11.26
CA ILE A 33 -7.36 -4.72 -10.56
C ILE A 33 -7.42 -4.17 -9.13
N ALA A 34 -7.87 -2.94 -8.95
CA ALA A 34 -8.07 -2.32 -7.64
C ALA A 34 -9.00 -3.17 -6.76
N ARG A 35 -10.15 -3.60 -7.29
CA ARG A 35 -11.08 -4.51 -6.58
C ARG A 35 -10.41 -5.83 -6.16
N LYS A 36 -9.58 -6.42 -7.03
CA LYS A 36 -8.84 -7.66 -6.70
C LYS A 36 -7.78 -7.43 -5.61
N ILE A 37 -7.11 -6.28 -5.62
CA ILE A 37 -6.15 -5.91 -4.58
C ILE A 37 -6.87 -5.70 -3.24
N ASP A 38 -7.96 -4.94 -3.23
CA ASP A 38 -8.75 -4.68 -2.03
C ASP A 38 -9.32 -5.97 -1.44
N ALA A 39 -9.81 -6.88 -2.28
CA ALA A 39 -10.28 -8.20 -1.84
C ALA A 39 -9.15 -9.01 -1.17
N LYS A 40 -7.94 -9.03 -1.77
CA LYS A 40 -6.76 -9.70 -1.20
C LYS A 40 -6.31 -9.06 0.11
N LEU A 41 -6.38 -7.74 0.22
CA LEU A 41 -6.01 -7.01 1.44
C LEU A 41 -7.01 -7.24 2.56
N LYS A 42 -8.32 -7.32 2.25
CA LYS A 42 -9.36 -7.62 3.23
C LYS A 42 -9.21 -9.00 3.87
N THR A 43 -8.75 -9.99 3.11
CA THR A 43 -8.56 -11.38 3.61
C THR A 43 -7.25 -11.60 4.35
N ARG A 44 -6.29 -10.67 4.26
CA ARG A 44 -4.99 -10.83 4.93
C ARG A 44 -5.12 -10.37 6.38
N PRO A 45 -4.73 -11.18 7.38
CA PRO A 45 -4.63 -10.71 8.74
C PRO A 45 -3.65 -9.53 8.75
N ARG A 46 -4.07 -8.40 9.32
CA ARG A 46 -3.16 -7.26 9.54
C ARG A 46 -2.05 -7.77 10.44
N LYS A 47 -0.82 -7.83 9.92
CA LYS A 47 0.35 -8.09 10.76
C LYS A 47 0.53 -6.85 11.63
N GLU A 48 0.27 -6.98 12.92
CA GLU A 48 0.58 -5.91 13.87
C GLU A 48 2.08 -5.66 13.81
N VAL A 49 2.45 -4.50 13.28
CA VAL A 49 3.84 -4.05 13.30
C VAL A 49 4.10 -3.52 14.70
N VAL A 50 4.49 -4.43 15.59
CA VAL A 50 4.95 -4.06 16.92
C VAL A 50 6.27 -3.32 16.78
N SER A 51 6.34 -2.08 17.26
CA SER A 51 7.57 -1.28 17.21
C SER A 51 8.67 -1.94 18.04
N ASN A 52 9.93 -1.66 17.70
CA ASN A 52 11.08 -2.18 18.45
C ASN A 52 11.05 -1.75 19.92
N LEU A 53 10.49 -0.57 20.22
CA LEU A 53 10.31 -0.09 21.59
C LEU A 53 9.31 -0.96 22.36
N VAL A 54 8.14 -1.24 21.79
CA VAL A 54 7.13 -2.09 22.44
C VAL A 54 7.64 -3.51 22.64
N ARG A 55 8.45 -4.02 21.70
CA ARG A 55 9.15 -5.31 21.89
C ARG A 55 10.13 -5.25 23.06
N TYR A 56 10.94 -4.20 23.15
CA TYR A 56 11.89 -4.03 24.27
C TYR A 56 11.18 -3.93 25.63
N ASP A 57 10.05 -3.23 25.70
CA ASP A 57 9.31 -3.06 26.95
C ASP A 57 8.59 -4.32 27.44
N SER A 58 8.22 -5.21 26.54
CA SER A 58 7.57 -6.49 26.88
C SER A 58 8.55 -7.60 27.26
N LEU A 59 9.86 -7.39 27.10
CA LEU A 59 10.88 -8.37 27.50
C LEU A 59 11.15 -8.31 29.01
N PRO A 60 11.52 -9.45 29.64
CA PRO A 60 11.84 -9.49 31.06
C PRO A 60 13.09 -8.65 31.37
N LYS A 61 12.95 -7.74 32.34
CA LYS A 61 14.01 -6.81 32.76
C LYS A 61 14.60 -7.22 34.11
N ILE A 62 15.92 -7.27 34.19
CA ILE A 62 16.68 -7.44 35.43
C ILE A 62 17.36 -6.10 35.74
N ARG A 63 17.06 -5.50 36.90
CA ARG A 63 17.57 -4.17 37.31
C ARG A 63 17.33 -3.04 36.28
N GLY A 64 16.21 -3.10 35.55
CA GLY A 64 15.82 -2.07 34.58
C GLY A 64 16.34 -2.29 33.15
N PHE A 65 17.16 -3.31 32.91
CA PHE A 65 17.68 -3.65 31.58
C PHE A 65 17.16 -5.02 31.13
N VAL A 66 16.96 -5.20 29.83
CA VAL A 66 16.50 -6.48 29.26
C VAL A 66 17.58 -7.54 29.41
N ASP A 67 17.20 -8.74 29.86
CA ASP A 67 18.11 -9.88 30.02
C ASP A 67 18.70 -10.32 28.66
N ALA A 68 20.04 -10.32 28.57
CA ALA A 68 20.82 -10.63 27.37
C ALA A 68 20.53 -12.03 26.78
N LYS A 69 19.94 -12.94 27.57
CA LYS A 69 19.51 -14.27 27.10
C LYS A 69 18.39 -14.24 26.04
N HIS A 70 17.66 -13.13 25.92
CA HIS A 70 16.55 -12.98 24.98
C HIS A 70 16.95 -12.31 23.64
N PHE A 71 18.24 -12.05 23.42
CA PHE A 71 18.78 -11.39 22.23
C PHE A 71 19.49 -12.32 21.23
N LEU A 72 19.41 -13.65 21.42
CA LEU A 72 19.94 -14.67 20.51
C LEU A 72 18.89 -15.22 19.55
#